data_AF-A0A956EEP8-F1
#
_entry.id   AF-A0A956EEP8-F1
#
_cell.length_a   1.000
_cell.length_b   1.000
_cell.length_c   1.000
_cell.angle_alpha   90.00
_cell.angle_beta   90.00
_cell.angle_gamma   90.00
#
_symmetry.space_group_name_H-M   'P 1'
#
loop_
_entity.id
_entity.type
_entity.pdbx_description
1 polymer ?
#
loop_
_entity_poly.entity_id
_entity_poly.type
_entity_poly.pdbx_seq_one_letter_code
_entity_poly.pdbx_strand_id
1 'polypeptide(L)'
;MVPLVGNYLRPIFQKDGRKYYIESVTSSSTLSWDNKRLLQDAMYKYDPDLILISLGSNELFDRNPQRRAPAIKRLVADTRGRPCLWIGPPAWKEDYGFIEVLKHNLGHCRYLDSVSLELPRMADGRHPSWTGGYRWAVAVWKELGGTEAVPDGNPRPD
;
A
#
# COMPACT_ATOMS: atom_id res chain seq x y z
N MET A 1 -7.34 -8.00 -9.16
CA MET A 1 -6.07 -7.35 -9.55
C MET A 1 -4.94 -8.02 -8.80
N VAL A 2 -3.77 -8.18 -9.42
CA VAL A 2 -2.59 -8.77 -8.78
C VAL A 2 -1.94 -7.72 -7.86
N PRO A 3 -1.62 -8.03 -6.58
CA PRO A 3 -0.95 -7.10 -5.68
C PRO A 3 0.56 -6.99 -6.02
N LEU A 4 0.89 -6.36 -7.15
CA LEU A 4 2.23 -6.36 -7.75
C LEU A 4 3.32 -5.93 -6.76
N VAL A 5 3.15 -4.79 -6.08
CA VAL A 5 4.12 -4.30 -5.10
C VAL A 5 4.40 -5.31 -3.98
N GLY A 6 3.35 -5.93 -3.42
CA GLY A 6 3.50 -6.95 -2.38
C GLY A 6 4.16 -8.23 -2.89
N ASN A 7 3.90 -8.60 -4.14
CA ASN A 7 4.51 -9.78 -4.75
C ASN A 7 6.02 -9.60 -5.00
N TYR A 8 6.46 -8.42 -5.45
CA TYR A 8 7.88 -8.13 -5.62
C TYR A 8 8.63 -8.01 -4.28
N LEU A 9 7.96 -7.58 -3.21
CA LEU A 9 8.55 -7.50 -1.87
C LEU A 9 8.68 -8.88 -1.20
N ARG A 10 7.76 -9.81 -1.46
CA ARG A 10 7.72 -11.15 -0.85
C ARG A 10 9.08 -11.87 -0.79
N PRO A 11 9.82 -12.06 -1.90
CA PRO A 11 11.08 -12.81 -1.86
C PRO A 11 12.15 -12.13 -0.98
N ILE A 12 12.10 -10.80 -0.84
CA ILE A 12 13.04 -10.06 0.03
C ILE A 12 12.84 -10.45 1.49
N PHE A 13 11.59 -10.53 1.95
CA PHE A 13 11.30 -10.92 3.34
C PHE A 13 11.53 -12.41 3.57
N GLN A 14 11.17 -13.25 2.60
CA GLN A 14 11.22 -14.70 2.76
C GLN A 14 12.62 -15.30 2.70
N LYS A 15 13.58 -14.64 2.02
CA LYS A 15 14.96 -15.17 1.92
C LYS A 15 15.64 -15.32 3.29
N ASP A 16 15.28 -14.47 4.26
CA ASP A 16 15.79 -14.50 5.63
C ASP A 16 14.90 -15.35 6.57
N GLY A 17 14.01 -16.17 6.00
CA GLY A 17 13.07 -17.01 6.75
C GLY A 17 11.90 -16.25 7.39
N ARG A 18 11.69 -14.96 7.07
CA ARG A 18 10.57 -14.19 7.61
C ARG A 18 9.26 -14.64 6.97
N LYS A 19 8.19 -14.65 7.76
CA LYS A 19 6.83 -14.88 7.28
C LYS A 19 6.34 -13.63 6.54
N TYR A 20 5.66 -13.82 5.42
CA TYR A 20 5.10 -12.73 4.62
C TYR A 20 3.71 -13.10 4.13
N TYR A 21 2.72 -12.27 4.45
CA TYR A 21 1.32 -12.48 4.13
C TYR A 21 0.78 -11.28 3.35
N ILE A 22 -0.12 -11.53 2.39
CA ILE A 22 -0.80 -10.49 1.63
C ILE A 22 -2.30 -10.71 1.76
N GLU A 23 -3.00 -9.71 2.29
CA GLU A 23 -4.45 -9.60 2.22
C GLU A 23 -4.80 -8.54 1.17
N SER A 24 -5.63 -8.88 0.19
CA SER A 24 -5.98 -7.97 -0.91
C SER A 24 -7.43 -8.15 -1.33
N VAL A 25 -8.15 -7.03 -1.44
CA VAL A 25 -9.53 -7.00 -1.96
C VAL A 25 -9.57 -6.06 -3.16
N THR A 26 -9.97 -6.59 -4.31
CA THR A 26 -10.05 -5.81 -5.56
C THR A 26 -11.05 -4.67 -5.40
N SER A 27 -10.69 -3.46 -5.87
CA SER A 27 -11.53 -2.25 -5.81
C SER A 27 -11.97 -1.83 -4.40
N SER A 28 -11.19 -2.17 -3.38
CA SER A 28 -11.48 -1.79 -1.99
C SER A 28 -10.98 -0.38 -1.66
N SER A 29 -11.53 0.18 -0.58
CA SER A 29 -11.26 1.51 -0.05
C SER A 29 -10.97 1.45 1.46
N THR A 30 -10.40 2.50 2.01
CA THR A 30 -10.24 2.73 3.47
C THR A 30 -11.54 2.46 4.24
N LEU A 31 -12.68 3.00 3.78
CA LEU A 31 -13.99 2.74 4.39
C LEU A 31 -14.38 1.26 4.35
N SER A 32 -14.16 0.58 3.22
CA SER A 32 -14.54 -0.83 3.13
C SER A 32 -13.67 -1.74 4.00
N TRP A 33 -12.39 -1.40 4.18
CA TRP A 33 -11.48 -2.15 5.05
C TRP A 33 -11.80 -1.93 6.52
N ASP A 34 -12.08 -0.68 6.90
CA ASP A 34 -12.54 -0.31 8.23
C ASP A 34 -13.88 -0.96 8.58
N ASN A 35 -14.91 -0.78 7.75
CA ASN A 35 -16.26 -1.32 8.01
C ASN A 35 -16.28 -2.85 8.13
N LYS A 36 -15.42 -3.55 7.38
CA LYS A 36 -15.31 -5.01 7.40
C LYS A 36 -14.25 -5.53 8.37
N ARG A 37 -13.56 -4.63 9.08
CA ARG A 37 -12.49 -4.96 10.05
C ARG A 37 -11.37 -5.82 9.45
N LEU A 38 -11.08 -5.67 8.15
CA LEU A 38 -10.18 -6.55 7.42
C LEU A 38 -8.73 -6.47 7.93
N LEU A 39 -8.26 -5.26 8.26
CA LEU A 39 -6.92 -5.10 8.82
C LEU A 39 -6.86 -5.74 10.20
N GLN A 40 -7.85 -5.48 11.06
CA GLN A 40 -7.92 -6.07 12.38
C GLN A 40 -7.94 -7.61 12.35
N ASP A 41 -8.72 -8.21 11.45
CA ASP A 41 -8.75 -9.67 11.26
C ASP A 41 -7.38 -10.21 10.83
N ALA A 42 -6.69 -9.52 9.91
CA ALA A 42 -5.33 -9.87 9.51
C ALA A 42 -4.33 -9.74 10.67
N MET A 43 -4.46 -8.71 11.50
CA MET A 43 -3.64 -8.51 12.70
C MET A 43 -3.82 -9.64 13.70
N TYR A 44 -5.05 -10.12 13.91
CA TYR A 44 -5.30 -11.29 14.78
C TYR A 44 -4.79 -12.59 14.18
N LYS A 45 -4.93 -12.76 12.86
CA LYS A 45 -4.58 -14.01 12.17
C LYS A 45 -3.07 -14.22 12.06
N TYR A 46 -2.31 -13.16 11.82
CA TYR A 46 -0.89 -13.25 11.48
C TYR A 46 0.05 -12.68 12.54
N ASP A 47 -0.46 -11.85 13.47
CA ASP A 47 0.31 -11.15 14.49
C ASP A 47 1.61 -10.50 13.97
N PRO A 48 1.54 -9.62 12.95
CA PRO A 48 2.72 -9.15 12.22
C PRO A 48 3.54 -8.12 13.01
N ASP A 49 4.87 -8.14 12.84
CA ASP A 49 5.79 -7.13 13.40
C ASP A 49 5.85 -5.83 12.57
N LEU A 50 5.57 -5.92 11.27
CA LEU A 50 5.55 -4.81 10.32
C LEU A 50 4.30 -4.89 9.45
N ILE A 51 3.61 -3.76 9.32
CA ILE A 51 2.39 -3.65 8.53
C ILE A 51 2.64 -2.74 7.32
N LEU A 52 2.37 -3.26 6.13
CA LEU A 52 2.40 -2.48 4.89
C LEU A 52 0.95 -2.25 4.42
N ILE A 53 0.52 -1.00 4.37
CA ILE A 53 -0.84 -0.63 3.97
C ILE A 53 -0.78 0.03 2.60
N SER A 54 -1.42 -0.56 1.59
CA SER A 54 -1.51 -0.01 0.23
C SER A 54 -2.97 0.23 -0.14
N LEU A 55 -3.55 1.31 0.39
CA LEU A 55 -4.94 1.74 0.16
C LEU A 55 -4.98 3.22 -0.23
N GLY A 56 -6.00 3.61 -1.01
CA GLY A 56 -6.25 5.02 -1.35
C GLY A 56 -6.56 5.30 -2.83
N SER A 57 -6.26 4.36 -3.74
CA SER A 57 -6.42 4.60 -5.18
C SER A 57 -7.86 4.80 -5.62
N ASN A 58 -8.83 4.23 -4.90
CA ASN A 58 -10.25 4.41 -5.21
C ASN A 58 -10.80 5.74 -4.68
N GLU A 59 -10.16 6.31 -3.66
CA GLU A 59 -10.50 7.60 -3.09
C GLU A 59 -10.05 8.78 -3.94
N LEU A 60 -9.26 8.57 -4.99
CA LEU A 60 -8.95 9.61 -6.00
C LEU A 60 -10.23 10.18 -6.66
N PHE A 61 -11.34 9.43 -6.63
CA PHE A 61 -12.63 9.87 -7.15
C PHE A 61 -13.56 10.47 -6.07
N ASP A 62 -13.15 10.46 -4.80
CA ASP A 62 -14.02 10.89 -3.71
C ASP A 62 -14.04 12.42 -3.56
N ARG A 63 -15.14 13.05 -3.97
CA ARG A 63 -15.34 14.50 -3.88
C ARG A 63 -15.51 15.03 -2.45
N ASN A 64 -15.62 14.16 -1.46
CA ASN A 64 -15.66 14.55 -0.05
C ASN A 64 -14.69 13.67 0.77
N PRO A 65 -13.37 13.85 0.61
CA PRO A 65 -12.39 12.96 1.21
C PRO A 65 -12.31 13.07 2.73
N GLN A 66 -12.73 14.19 3.33
CA GLN A 66 -12.70 14.40 4.78
C GLN A 66 -13.46 13.32 5.55
N ARG A 67 -14.52 12.75 4.95
CA ARG A 67 -15.28 11.63 5.53
C ARG A 67 -14.46 10.35 5.71
N ARG A 68 -13.28 10.25 5.09
CA ARG A 68 -12.36 9.12 5.20
C ARG A 68 -11.49 9.19 6.46
N ALA A 69 -11.31 10.38 7.04
CA ALA A 69 -10.43 10.58 8.19
C ALA A 69 -10.73 9.62 9.37
N PRO A 70 -12.00 9.40 9.79
CA PRO A 70 -12.29 8.45 10.87
C PRO A 70 -11.86 7.01 10.56
N ALA A 71 -12.03 6.56 9.31
CA ALA A 71 -11.64 5.22 8.91
C ALA A 71 -10.11 5.06 8.83
N ILE A 72 -9.40 6.07 8.32
CA ILE A 72 -7.94 6.08 8.32
C ILE A 72 -7.42 5.99 9.76
N LYS A 73 -7.95 6.79 10.68
CA LYS A 73 -7.56 6.74 12.10
C LYS A 73 -7.81 5.37 12.73
N ARG A 74 -8.93 4.72 12.42
CA ARG A 74 -9.24 3.37 12.92
C ARG A 74 -8.30 2.32 12.35
N LEU A 75 -8.02 2.35 11.06
CA LEU A 75 -7.03 1.45 10.43
C LEU A 75 -5.63 1.64 11.03
N VAL A 76 -5.21 2.88 11.30
CA VAL A 76 -3.96 3.14 12.01
C VAL A 76 -4.01 2.62 13.45
N ALA A 77 -5.13 2.78 14.15
CA ALA A 77 -5.27 2.23 15.51
C ALA A 77 -5.23 0.69 15.53
N ASP A 78 -5.76 0.03 14.49
CA ASP A 78 -5.77 -1.43 14.36
C ASP A 78 -4.36 -2.04 14.26
N THR A 79 -3.35 -1.27 13.86
CA THR A 79 -1.94 -1.72 13.88
C THR A 79 -1.42 -1.90 15.32
N ARG A 80 -2.11 -1.34 16.32
CA ARG A 80 -1.78 -1.38 17.75
C ARG A 80 -0.40 -0.79 18.07
N GLY A 81 -0.02 0.26 17.36
CA GLY A 81 1.26 0.96 17.58
C GLY A 81 2.48 0.23 17.00
N ARG A 82 2.28 -0.89 16.29
CA ARG A 82 3.37 -1.60 15.62
C ARG A 82 3.88 -0.79 14.42
N PRO A 83 5.16 -0.98 14.04
CA PRO A 83 5.71 -0.36 12.83
C PRO A 83 4.80 -0.55 11.62
N CYS A 84 4.43 0.56 10.99
CA CYS A 84 3.62 0.54 9.78
C CYS A 84 4.12 1.56 8.76
N LEU A 85 4.02 1.18 7.49
CA LEU A 85 4.23 2.05 6.35
C LEU A 85 2.95 2.07 5.52
N TRP A 86 2.35 3.25 5.40
CA TRP A 86 1.31 3.50 4.42
C TRP A 86 1.96 3.84 3.08
N ILE A 87 1.84 2.93 2.13
CA ILE A 87 2.25 3.09 0.76
C ILE A 87 1.16 3.94 0.08
N GLY A 88 1.45 5.22 -0.16
CA GLY A 88 0.50 6.14 -0.77
C GLY A 88 -0.02 5.62 -2.11
N PRO A 89 -1.24 6.00 -2.53
CA PRO A 89 -1.76 5.55 -3.82
C PRO A 89 -0.90 6.10 -4.97
N PRO A 90 -0.57 5.30 -6.00
CA PRO A 90 0.19 5.74 -7.17
C PRO A 90 -0.74 6.51 -8.12
N ALA A 91 -1.21 7.68 -7.67
CA ALA A 91 -2.25 8.46 -8.33
C ALA A 91 -1.90 8.72 -9.80
N TRP A 92 -2.80 8.35 -10.71
CA TRP A 92 -2.67 8.60 -12.16
C TRP A 92 -3.39 9.87 -12.61
N LYS A 93 -4.01 10.55 -11.66
CA LYS A 93 -4.77 11.77 -11.85
C LYS A 93 -4.81 12.53 -10.54
N GLU A 94 -5.13 13.81 -10.64
CA GLU A 94 -5.43 14.65 -9.48
C GLU A 94 -6.59 14.06 -8.66
N ASP A 95 -6.43 14.09 -7.35
CA ASP A 95 -7.44 13.73 -6.38
C ASP A 95 -8.18 14.97 -5.85
N TYR A 96 -9.28 14.76 -5.13
CA TYR A 96 -10.04 15.87 -4.55
C TYR A 96 -9.56 16.26 -3.14
N GLY A 97 -8.29 15.99 -2.81
CA GLY A 97 -7.69 16.26 -1.49
C GLY A 97 -7.67 15.05 -0.52
N PHE A 98 -7.92 13.85 -1.02
CA PHE A 98 -7.77 12.61 -0.24
C PHE A 98 -6.34 12.37 0.24
N ILE A 99 -5.31 12.63 -0.58
CA ILE A 99 -3.92 12.36 -0.20
C ILE A 99 -3.52 13.22 1.02
N GLU A 100 -3.94 14.47 1.05
CA GLU A 100 -3.70 15.35 2.20
C GLU A 100 -4.50 14.90 3.42
N VAL A 101 -5.76 14.46 3.25
CA VAL A 101 -6.53 13.85 4.33
C VAL A 101 -5.82 12.59 4.85
N LEU A 102 -5.29 11.76 3.98
CA LEU A 102 -4.57 10.56 4.36
C LEU A 102 -3.37 10.92 5.25
N LYS A 103 -2.46 11.77 4.74
CA LYS A 103 -1.22 12.18 5.42
C LYS A 103 -1.49 12.77 6.81
N HIS A 104 -2.50 13.63 6.95
CA HIS A 104 -2.86 14.24 8.24
C HIS A 104 -3.40 13.25 9.28
N ASN A 105 -3.78 12.03 8.89
CA ASN A 105 -4.45 11.07 9.76
C ASN A 105 -3.66 9.76 9.99
N LEU A 106 -2.38 9.71 9.58
CA LEU A 106 -1.55 8.49 9.70
C LEU A 106 -1.03 8.18 11.11
N GLY A 107 -1.12 9.13 12.04
CA GLY A 107 -0.65 8.94 13.41
C GLY A 107 0.82 8.50 13.44
N HIS A 108 1.08 7.29 13.94
CA HIS A 108 2.43 6.73 14.05
C HIS A 108 2.93 6.04 12.77
N CYS A 109 2.05 5.78 11.79
CA CYS A 109 2.48 5.15 10.54
C CYS A 109 3.32 6.12 9.70
N ARG A 110 4.39 5.59 9.12
CA ARG A 110 5.17 6.29 8.09
C ARG A 110 4.38 6.37 6.79
N TYR A 111 4.75 7.29 5.92
CA TYR A 111 4.14 7.48 4.60
C TYR A 111 5.20 7.39 3.51
N LEU A 112 4.92 6.60 2.47
CA LEU A 112 5.65 6.68 1.21
C LEU A 112 4.79 7.43 0.19
N ASP A 113 5.33 8.53 -0.35
CA ASP A 113 4.69 9.24 -1.45
C ASP A 113 4.88 8.48 -2.76
N SER A 114 3.81 7.82 -3.23
CA SER A 114 3.81 7.12 -4.50
C SER A 114 3.38 8.00 -5.67
N VAL A 115 2.94 9.24 -5.44
CA VAL A 115 2.55 10.17 -6.51
C VAL A 115 3.78 10.70 -7.22
N SER A 116 4.87 10.93 -6.47
CA SER A 116 6.15 11.38 -7.03
C SER A 116 6.92 10.28 -7.77
N LEU A 117 6.41 9.04 -7.83
CA LEU A 117 7.09 7.92 -8.46
C LEU A 117 6.73 7.83 -9.95
N GLU A 118 7.75 7.68 -10.79
CA GLU A 118 7.58 7.36 -12.21
C GLU A 118 7.34 5.86 -12.41
N LEU A 119 6.05 5.49 -12.40
CA LEU A 119 5.61 4.11 -12.55
C LEU A 119 5.00 3.90 -13.95
N PRO A 120 5.63 3.08 -14.82
CA PRO A 120 4.98 2.58 -16.03
C PRO A 120 3.61 1.97 -15.72
N ARG A 121 2.65 2.21 -16.60
CA ARG A 121 1.25 1.81 -16.42
C ARG A 121 0.80 0.85 -17.50
N MET A 122 -0.21 0.07 -17.18
CA MET A 122 -0.95 -0.73 -18.15
C MET A 122 -1.68 0.18 -19.15
N ALA A 123 -2.20 -0.43 -20.23
CA ALA A 123 -2.94 0.27 -21.28
C ALA A 123 -4.16 1.08 -20.79
N ASP A 124 -4.70 0.78 -19.61
CA ASP A 124 -5.80 1.56 -19.02
C ASP A 124 -5.37 2.92 -18.44
N GLY A 125 -4.05 3.17 -18.34
CA GLY A 125 -3.48 4.40 -17.81
C GLY A 125 -3.65 4.59 -16.30
N ARG A 126 -4.14 3.58 -15.56
CA ARG A 126 -4.45 3.66 -14.13
C ARG A 126 -3.55 2.74 -13.32
N HIS A 127 -3.48 1.47 -13.70
CA HIS A 127 -2.78 0.47 -12.92
C HIS A 127 -1.29 0.44 -13.29
N PRO A 128 -0.37 0.33 -12.31
CA PRO A 128 1.03 0.06 -12.60
C PRO A 128 1.17 -1.22 -13.43
N SER A 129 2.08 -1.20 -14.41
CA SER A 129 2.47 -2.37 -15.18
C SER A 129 3.32 -3.33 -14.33
N TRP A 130 3.84 -4.43 -14.88
CA TRP A 130 4.77 -5.29 -14.13
C TRP A 130 6.04 -4.52 -13.77
N THR A 131 6.61 -3.80 -14.74
CA THR A 131 7.74 -2.89 -14.50
C THR A 131 7.38 -1.77 -13.51
N GLY A 132 6.18 -1.20 -13.60
CA GLY A 132 5.68 -0.23 -12.63
C GLY A 132 5.62 -0.81 -11.21
N GLY A 133 5.08 -2.02 -11.05
CA GLY A 133 5.02 -2.73 -9.78
C GLY A 133 6.39 -3.01 -9.19
N TYR A 134 7.37 -3.40 -10.01
CA TYR A 134 8.76 -3.61 -9.59
C TYR A 134 9.39 -2.31 -9.08
N ARG A 135 9.31 -1.22 -9.85
CA ARG A 135 9.83 0.10 -9.44
C ARG A 135 9.18 0.58 -8.14
N TRP A 136 7.89 0.33 -7.98
CA TRP A 136 7.17 0.67 -6.76
C TRP A 136 7.68 -0.13 -5.57
N ALA A 137 7.93 -1.43 -5.73
CA ALA A 137 8.52 -2.27 -4.70
C ALA A 137 9.94 -1.84 -4.31
N VAL A 138 10.76 -1.39 -5.27
CA VAL A 138 12.08 -0.80 -5.00
C VAL A 138 11.97 0.43 -4.12
N ALA A 139 11.02 1.33 -4.41
CA ALA A 139 10.79 2.52 -3.59
C ALA A 139 10.35 2.15 -2.16
N VAL A 140 9.42 1.18 -2.03
CA VAL A 140 8.99 0.68 -0.71
C VAL A 140 10.15 0.05 0.05
N TRP A 141 10.97 -0.78 -0.60
CA TRP A 141 12.10 -1.43 0.05
C TRP A 141 13.13 -0.43 0.55
N LYS A 142 13.43 0.59 -0.26
CA LYS A 142 14.29 1.71 0.14
C LYS A 142 13.72 2.47 1.33
N GLU A 143 12.41 2.75 1.34
CA GLU A 143 11.74 3.42 2.47
C GLU A 143 11.85 2.60 3.76
N LEU A 144 11.84 1.27 3.68
CA LEU A 144 12.05 0.38 4.81
C LEU A 144 13.52 0.29 5.27
N GLY A 145 14.45 1.00 4.62
CA GLY A 145 15.89 0.95 4.92
C GLY A 145 16.62 -0.22 4.26
N GLY A 146 15.98 -0.87 3.29
CA GLY A 146 16.56 -1.96 2.53
C GLY A 146 17.74 -1.53 1.66
N THR A 147 18.83 -2.30 1.72
CA THR A 147 20.07 -2.02 0.97
C THR A 147 20.30 -3.00 -0.18
N GLU A 148 19.65 -4.16 -0.16
CA GLU A 148 19.81 -5.19 -1.18
C GLU A 148 18.86 -4.96 -2.36
N ALA A 149 19.21 -5.56 -3.50
CA ALA A 149 18.36 -5.49 -4.68
C ALA A 149 17.01 -6.18 -4.43
N VAL A 150 15.94 -5.55 -4.90
CA VAL A 150 14.65 -6.21 -5.07
C VAL A 150 14.79 -7.22 -6.20
N PRO A 151 14.45 -8.50 -6.01
CA PRO A 151 14.47 -9.47 -7.09
C PRO A 151 13.58 -9.02 -8.23
N ASP A 152 14.15 -8.95 -9.42
CA ASP A 152 13.40 -8.80 -10.67
C ASP A 152 12.70 -10.14 -10.94
N GLY A 153 11.60 -10.40 -10.23
CA GLY A 153 10.78 -11.59 -10.45
C GLY A 153 10.35 -11.61 -11.92
N ASN A 154 10.33 -12.79 -12.57
CA ASN A 154 10.08 -12.95 -14.02
C ASN A 154 9.17 -11.85 -14.60
N PRO A 155 9.74 -10.79 -15.21
CA PRO A 155 8.93 -9.70 -15.72
C PRO A 155 8.11 -10.29 -16.85
N ARG A 156 6.80 -10.39 -16.64
CA ARG A 156 5.91 -10.65 -17.75
C ARG A 156 6.02 -9.42 -18.67
N PRO A 157 6.15 -9.60 -19.98
CA PRO A 157 6.05 -8.47 -20.89
C PRO A 157 4.72 -7.75 -20.63
N ASP A 158 4.78 -6.42 -20.60
CA ASP A 158 3.64 -5.54 -20.37
C ASP A 158 2.59 -5.63 -21.50
#